data_AF-A0A819Z909-F1
#
_entry.id   AF-A0A819Z909-F1
#
_cell.length_a   1.000
_cell.length_b   1.000
_cell.length_c   1.000
_cell.angle_alpha   90.00
_cell.angle_beta   90.00
_cell.angle_gamma   90.00
#
_symmetry.space_group_name_H-M   'P 1'
#
loop_
_entity.id
_entity.type
_entity.pdbx_description
1 polymer ?
#
loop_
_entity_poly.entity_id
_entity_poly.type
_entity_poly.pdbx_seq_one_letter_code
_entity_poly.pdbx_strand_id
1 'polypeptide(L)'
;MGRKYYCDYCDKRLPAGLNHRKNHNRGIQHINNKRTYYLQFQGFNDLFLIFLKKKQIIIKIFDLDLVEILLNERTKKICNKWNQSNSCPFGDNCKYSHRSNYELIQLIEQEKQNLNNQLNFDVHRWVQKKLPNEILLPESLTS
;
A
#
# COMPACT_ATOMS: atom_id res chain seq x y z
N MET A 1 -25.38 12.48 -1.57
CA MET A 1 -24.10 13.02 -1.08
C MET A 1 -23.05 11.91 -1.15
N GLY A 2 -22.07 12.01 -2.06
CA GLY A 2 -21.06 10.97 -2.23
C GLY A 2 -20.10 10.90 -1.03
N ARG A 3 -19.72 9.68 -0.61
CA ARG A 3 -18.71 9.50 0.45
C ARG A 3 -17.40 10.18 -0.01
N LYS A 4 -16.74 10.93 0.87
CA LYS A 4 -15.45 11.58 0.60
C LYS A 4 -14.34 10.76 1.28
N TYR A 5 -13.21 10.56 0.60
CA TYR A 5 -12.02 9.97 1.18
C TYR A 5 -11.27 11.05 1.98
N TYR A 6 -10.83 10.76 3.19
CA TYR A 6 -10.00 11.67 3.95
C TYR A 6 -8.58 11.10 4.01
N CYS A 7 -7.58 11.92 3.69
CA CYS A 7 -6.18 11.54 3.82
C CYS A 7 -5.59 12.20 5.07
N ASP A 8 -5.21 11.39 6.05
CA ASP A 8 -4.65 11.85 7.34
C ASP A 8 -3.28 12.53 7.20
N TYR A 9 -2.49 12.17 6.17
CA TYR A 9 -1.17 12.77 5.94
C TYR A 9 -1.25 14.14 5.26
N CYS A 10 -2.31 14.39 4.50
CA CYS A 10 -2.49 15.63 3.74
C CYS A 10 -3.57 16.53 4.33
N ASP A 11 -4.30 16.05 5.34
CA ASP A 11 -5.44 16.70 5.98
C ASP A 11 -6.51 17.18 4.97
N LYS A 12 -6.74 16.36 3.92
CA LYS A 12 -7.56 16.72 2.76
C LYS A 12 -8.68 15.71 2.51
N ARG A 13 -9.87 16.23 2.20
CA ARG A 13 -11.01 15.45 1.71
C ARG A 13 -10.97 15.36 0.19
N LEU A 14 -10.85 14.15 -0.33
CA LEU A 14 -10.77 13.81 -1.75
C LEU A 14 -12.08 13.13 -2.21
N PRO A 15 -12.41 13.19 -3.51
CA PRO A 15 -13.47 12.37 -4.08
C PRO A 15 -13.22 10.88 -3.82
N ALA A 16 -14.27 10.09 -3.52
CA ALA A 16 -14.09 8.67 -3.22
C ALA A 16 -13.71 7.79 -4.42
N GLY A 17 -13.66 8.31 -5.64
CA GLY A 17 -13.28 7.54 -6.83
C GLY A 17 -11.86 6.98 -6.71
N LEU A 18 -11.69 5.71 -7.08
CA LEU A 18 -10.41 4.98 -6.92
C LEU A 18 -9.26 5.69 -7.64
N ASN A 19 -9.51 6.24 -8.83
CA ASN A 19 -8.52 6.95 -9.64
C ASN A 19 -8.04 8.24 -8.95
N HIS A 20 -8.95 9.01 -8.34
CA HIS A 20 -8.60 10.22 -7.60
C HIS A 20 -7.72 9.92 -6.39
N ARG A 21 -8.03 8.84 -5.65
CA ARG A 21 -7.23 8.40 -4.50
C ARG A 21 -5.84 7.92 -4.94
N LYS A 22 -5.78 7.05 -5.95
CA LYS A 22 -4.50 6.56 -6.51
C LYS A 22 -3.59 7.70 -6.96
N ASN A 23 -4.14 8.65 -7.70
CA ASN A 23 -3.36 9.79 -8.18
C ASN A 23 -2.91 10.69 -7.03
N HIS A 24 -3.74 10.87 -5.99
CA HIS A 24 -3.35 11.60 -4.78
C HIS A 24 -2.16 10.94 -4.08
N ASN A 25 -2.22 9.63 -3.84
CA ASN A 25 -1.19 8.91 -3.07
C ASN A 25 0.16 8.88 -3.78
N ARG A 26 0.15 8.83 -5.11
CA ARG A 26 1.35 8.90 -5.95
C ARG A 26 1.92 10.32 -6.08
N GLY A 27 1.20 11.33 -5.61
CA GLY A 27 1.63 12.73 -5.68
C GLY A 27 2.82 13.02 -4.75
N ILE A 28 3.80 13.80 -5.24
CA ILE A 28 5.01 14.14 -4.47
C ILE A 28 4.71 14.80 -3.13
N GLN A 29 3.63 15.58 -3.05
CA GLN A 29 3.19 16.21 -1.80
C GLN A 29 2.77 15.18 -0.75
N HIS A 30 2.00 14.16 -1.15
CA HIS A 30 1.59 13.09 -0.24
C HIS A 30 2.81 12.30 0.24
N ILE A 31 3.72 11.96 -0.69
CA ILE A 31 4.96 11.24 -0.38
C ILE A 31 5.80 12.02 0.64
N ASN A 32 5.97 13.33 0.45
CA ASN A 32 6.74 14.18 1.36
C ASN A 32 6.08 14.30 2.74
N ASN A 33 4.77 14.57 2.78
CA ASN A 33 4.02 14.68 4.04
C ASN A 33 4.09 13.37 4.84
N LYS A 34 3.90 12.24 4.16
CA LYS A 34 4.00 10.90 4.74
C LYS A 34 5.40 10.66 5.31
N ARG A 35 6.45 11.01 4.55
CA ARG A 35 7.85 10.90 5.02
C ARG A 35 8.07 11.72 6.29
N THR A 36 7.70 13.01 6.29
CA THR A 36 7.86 13.90 7.44
C THR A 36 7.15 13.36 8.68
N TYR A 37 5.93 12.83 8.51
CA TYR A 37 5.18 12.20 9.59
C TYR A 37 5.92 11.01 10.22
N TYR A 38 6.70 10.22 9.48
CA TYR A 38 7.48 9.12 10.06
C TYR A 38 8.84 9.56 10.62
N LEU A 39 9.42 10.63 10.08
CA LEU A 39 10.68 11.18 10.59
C LEU A 39 10.56 11.67 12.04
N GLN A 40 9.39 12.17 12.45
CA GLN A 40 9.16 12.63 13.83
C GLN A 40 9.28 11.52 14.90
N PHE A 41 9.29 10.24 14.50
CA PHE A 41 9.34 9.09 15.40
C PHE A 41 10.69 8.33 15.39
N GLN A 42 11.75 8.90 14.81
CA GLN A 42 13.04 8.21 14.61
C GLN A 42 13.97 8.14 15.85
N GLY A 43 13.58 8.69 17.00
CA GLY A 43 14.46 8.86 18.18
C GLY A 43 14.39 7.80 19.30
N PHE A 44 13.52 6.79 19.22
CA PHE A 44 13.32 5.83 20.33
C PHE A 44 13.92 4.44 20.03
N ASN A 45 14.65 3.88 21.00
CA ASN A 45 15.31 2.55 21.02
C ASN A 45 14.33 1.37 20.95
N ASP A 46 13.49 1.35 19.94
CA ASP A 46 12.43 0.37 19.71
C ASP A 46 12.91 -0.77 18.82
N LEU A 47 14.18 -1.20 18.76
CA LEU A 47 14.65 -2.19 17.75
C LEU A 47 13.78 -3.47 17.67
N PHE A 48 13.17 -3.90 18.77
CA PHE A 48 12.24 -5.05 18.85
C PHE A 48 10.79 -4.70 18.44
N LEU A 49 10.30 -3.51 18.79
CA LEU A 49 9.02 -2.96 18.30
C LEU A 49 9.13 -2.49 16.85
N ILE A 50 10.30 -2.10 16.37
CA ILE A 50 10.65 -1.80 14.99
C ILE A 50 10.69 -3.10 14.21
N PHE A 51 11.01 -4.25 14.78
CA PHE A 51 10.93 -5.53 14.06
C PHE A 51 9.48 -5.99 13.86
N LEU A 52 8.67 -6.02 14.93
CA LEU A 52 7.26 -6.41 14.87
C LEU A 52 6.35 -5.32 14.26
N LYS A 53 6.58 -4.06 14.60
CA LYS A 53 5.95 -2.94 13.91
C LYS A 53 6.53 -2.72 12.52
N LYS A 54 7.79 -3.04 12.10
CA LYS A 54 8.22 -2.87 10.68
C LYS A 54 7.37 -3.70 9.73
N LYS A 55 6.93 -4.90 10.14
CA LYS A 55 5.98 -5.63 9.32
C LYS A 55 4.69 -4.83 9.13
N GLN A 56 4.19 -4.14 10.16
CA GLN A 56 3.00 -3.27 10.12
C GLN A 56 3.25 -1.83 9.59
N ILE A 57 4.47 -1.31 9.73
CA ILE A 57 4.93 0.07 9.50
C ILE A 57 5.41 0.18 8.08
N ILE A 58 6.16 -0.79 7.55
CA ILE A 58 6.50 -0.78 6.13
C ILE A 58 5.21 -0.96 5.30
N ILE A 59 4.27 -1.79 5.79
CA ILE A 59 2.89 -1.87 5.30
C ILE A 59 2.16 -0.49 5.35
N LYS A 60 2.35 0.33 6.38
CA LYS A 60 1.78 1.71 6.42
C LYS A 60 2.57 2.76 5.63
N ILE A 61 3.89 2.57 5.46
CA ILE A 61 4.82 3.48 4.74
C ILE A 61 4.73 3.27 3.23
N PHE A 62 4.52 2.04 2.75
CA PHE A 62 4.21 1.73 1.36
C PHE A 62 2.71 1.52 1.19
N ASP A 63 2.04 2.53 0.63
CA ASP A 63 0.63 2.62 0.27
C ASP A 63 -0.23 1.34 0.38
N LEU A 64 -0.56 0.95 1.62
CA LEU A 64 -1.69 0.06 1.93
C LEU A 64 -3.02 0.58 1.36
N ASP A 65 -3.05 1.86 0.99
CA ASP A 65 -4.19 2.51 0.38
C ASP A 65 -4.73 1.68 -0.79
N LEU A 66 -3.91 1.06 -1.64
CA LEU A 66 -4.48 0.34 -2.79
C LEU A 66 -5.18 -0.96 -2.39
N VAL A 67 -4.60 -1.76 -1.49
CA VAL A 67 -5.24 -2.99 -0.99
C VAL A 67 -6.52 -2.62 -0.23
N GLU A 68 -6.48 -1.60 0.62
CA GLU A 68 -7.65 -1.14 1.38
C GLU A 68 -8.73 -0.55 0.46
N ILE A 69 -8.33 0.18 -0.58
CA ILE A 69 -9.23 0.71 -1.61
C ILE A 69 -9.92 -0.43 -2.36
N LEU A 70 -9.18 -1.49 -2.74
CA LEU A 70 -9.75 -2.66 -3.41
C LEU A 70 -10.67 -3.46 -2.47
N LEU A 71 -10.31 -3.58 -1.19
CA LEU A 71 -11.17 -4.20 -0.18
C LEU A 71 -12.47 -3.40 0.02
N ASN A 72 -12.38 -2.07 0.08
CA ASN A 72 -13.55 -1.19 0.14
C ASN A 72 -14.41 -1.30 -1.12
N GLU A 73 -13.78 -1.39 -2.31
CA GLU A 73 -14.48 -1.58 -3.57
C GLU A 73 -15.25 -2.92 -3.60
N ARG A 74 -14.66 -4.00 -3.06
CA ARG A 74 -15.29 -5.33 -2.91
C ARG A 74 -16.55 -5.31 -2.05
N THR A 75 -16.67 -4.38 -1.09
CA THR A 75 -17.88 -4.27 -0.27
C THR A 75 -19.09 -3.72 -1.04
N LYS A 76 -18.87 -3.10 -2.21
CA LYS A 76 -19.95 -2.58 -3.05
C LYS A 76 -20.61 -3.72 -3.82
N LYS A 77 -21.93 -3.63 -4.01
CA LYS A 77 -22.64 -4.50 -4.95
C LYS A 77 -22.14 -4.24 -6.37
N ILE A 78 -22.13 -5.27 -7.21
CA ILE A 78 -21.76 -5.15 -8.62
C ILE A 78 -22.74 -4.24 -9.38
N CYS A 79 -22.24 -3.46 -10.33
CA CYS A 79 -23.02 -2.61 -11.19
C CYS A 79 -23.59 -3.45 -12.34
N ASN A 80 -24.88 -3.79 -12.29
CA ASN A 80 -25.50 -4.63 -13.32
C ASN A 80 -25.40 -4.02 -14.73
N LYS A 81 -25.50 -2.68 -14.87
CA LYS A 81 -25.36 -1.99 -16.16
C LYS A 81 -23.97 -2.20 -16.75
N TRP A 82 -22.93 -1.96 -15.95
CA TRP A 82 -21.56 -2.21 -16.38
C TRP A 82 -21.32 -3.68 -16.68
N ASN A 83 -21.81 -4.59 -15.83
CA ASN A 83 -21.61 -6.02 -16.01
C ASN A 83 -22.30 -6.59 -17.28
N GLN A 84 -23.37 -5.94 -17.76
CA GLN A 84 -24.10 -6.39 -18.95
C GLN A 84 -23.58 -5.76 -20.24
N SER A 85 -23.22 -4.48 -20.23
CA SER A 85 -22.90 -3.72 -21.45
C SER A 85 -21.50 -3.13 -21.47
N ASN A 86 -20.69 -3.34 -20.42
CA ASN A 86 -19.44 -2.63 -20.17
C ASN A 86 -19.54 -1.09 -20.27
N SER A 87 -20.76 -0.56 -20.15
CA SER A 87 -21.04 0.87 -20.24
C SER A 87 -21.98 1.27 -19.11
N CYS A 88 -21.51 2.23 -18.30
CA CYS A 88 -22.29 2.78 -17.20
C CYS A 88 -22.37 4.29 -17.37
N PRO A 89 -23.57 4.89 -17.43
CA PRO A 89 -23.73 6.34 -17.59
C PRO A 89 -23.17 7.14 -16.40
N PHE A 90 -22.94 6.49 -15.26
CA PHE A 90 -22.36 7.11 -14.08
C PHE A 90 -20.82 7.13 -14.09
N GLY A 91 -20.17 6.44 -15.04
CA GLY A 91 -18.71 6.36 -15.16
C GLY A 91 -18.03 6.01 -13.84
N ASP A 92 -16.91 6.66 -13.55
CA ASP A 92 -16.12 6.47 -12.32
C ASP A 92 -16.84 6.88 -11.02
N ASN A 93 -17.93 7.64 -11.14
CA ASN A 93 -18.74 8.08 -10.00
C ASN A 93 -19.85 7.08 -9.65
N CYS A 94 -19.89 5.92 -10.30
CA CYS A 94 -20.85 4.87 -9.99
C CYS A 94 -20.74 4.44 -8.52
N LYS A 95 -21.89 4.36 -7.84
CA LYS A 95 -21.96 3.91 -6.45
C LYS A 95 -21.74 2.39 -6.28
N TYR A 96 -21.81 1.64 -7.38
CA TYR A 96 -21.66 0.19 -7.45
C TYR A 96 -20.32 -0.17 -8.09
N SER A 97 -19.82 -1.38 -7.84
CA SER A 97 -18.54 -1.79 -8.41
C SER A 97 -18.65 -2.15 -9.89
N HIS A 98 -17.73 -1.63 -10.69
CA HIS A 98 -17.57 -2.00 -12.10
C HIS A 98 -16.67 -3.23 -12.28
N ARG A 99 -16.27 -3.88 -11.19
CA ARG A 99 -15.51 -5.12 -11.23
C ARG A 99 -16.29 -6.22 -10.55
N SER A 100 -16.13 -7.43 -11.07
CA SER A 100 -16.61 -8.63 -10.41
C SER A 100 -15.82 -8.90 -9.12
N ASN A 101 -16.44 -9.65 -8.20
CA ASN A 101 -15.73 -10.09 -7.00
C ASN A 101 -14.48 -10.92 -7.33
N TYR A 102 -14.54 -11.71 -8.41
CA TYR A 102 -13.41 -12.51 -8.86
C TYR A 102 -12.22 -11.64 -9.26
N GLU A 103 -12.44 -10.65 -10.13
CA GLU A 103 -11.39 -9.71 -10.55
C GLU A 103 -10.82 -8.92 -9.35
N LEU A 104 -11.68 -8.49 -8.42
CA LEU A 104 -11.22 -7.77 -7.23
C LEU A 104 -10.34 -8.63 -6.33
N ILE A 105 -10.68 -9.92 -6.15
CA ILE A 105 -9.86 -10.86 -5.37
C ILE A 105 -8.49 -11.02 -6.02
N GLN A 106 -8.44 -11.25 -7.32
CA GLN A 106 -7.17 -11.39 -8.05
C GLN A 106 -6.28 -10.15 -7.91
N LEU A 107 -6.86 -8.95 -8.04
CA LEU A 107 -6.12 -7.70 -7.90
C LEU A 107 -5.62 -7.47 -6.47
N ILE A 108 -6.41 -7.83 -5.46
CA ILE A 108 -5.99 -7.74 -4.05
C ILE A 108 -4.79 -8.66 -3.83
N GLU A 109 -4.84 -9.87 -4.36
CA GLU A 109 -3.81 -10.88 -4.17
C GLU A 109 -2.52 -10.52 -4.91
N GLN A 110 -2.63 -10.04 -6.15
CA GLN A 110 -1.52 -9.49 -6.91
C GLN A 110 -0.86 -8.33 -6.17
N GLU A 111 -1.64 -7.39 -5.63
CA GLU A 111 -1.06 -6.24 -4.92
C GLU A 111 -0.40 -6.64 -3.60
N LYS A 112 -0.97 -7.63 -2.88
CA LYS A 112 -0.31 -8.22 -1.71
C LYS A 112 1.04 -8.85 -2.07
N GLN A 113 1.13 -9.52 -3.21
CA GLN A 113 2.39 -10.09 -3.69
C GLN A 113 3.40 -9.01 -4.09
N ASN A 114 2.95 -7.96 -4.81
CA ASN A 114 3.79 -6.82 -5.16
C ASN A 114 4.39 -6.16 -3.91
N LEU A 115 3.54 -5.90 -2.91
CA LEU A 115 3.98 -5.37 -1.62
C LEU A 115 5.01 -6.30 -0.97
N ASN A 116 4.75 -7.62 -0.92
CA ASN A 116 5.68 -8.58 -0.34
C ASN A 116 7.06 -8.57 -1.05
N ASN A 117 7.06 -8.52 -2.38
CA ASN A 117 8.29 -8.48 -3.17
C ASN A 117 9.08 -7.18 -2.95
N GLN A 118 8.38 -6.05 -2.90
CA GLN A 118 8.97 -4.75 -2.63
C GLN A 118 9.58 -4.68 -1.21
N LEU A 119 8.85 -5.21 -0.22
CA LEU A 119 9.33 -5.33 1.16
C LEU A 119 10.60 -6.17 1.25
N ASN A 120 10.62 -7.33 0.60
CA ASN A 120 11.78 -8.21 0.59
C ASN A 120 13.00 -7.50 -0.03
N PHE A 121 12.82 -6.81 -1.16
CA PHE A 121 13.88 -6.05 -1.81
C PHE A 121 14.47 -4.94 -0.92
N ASP A 122 13.62 -4.15 -0.26
CA ASP A 122 14.08 -3.06 0.60
C ASP A 122 14.76 -3.56 1.88
N VAL A 123 14.29 -4.66 2.46
CA VAL A 123 14.94 -5.31 3.60
C VAL A 123 16.32 -5.82 3.19
N HIS A 124 16.45 -6.54 2.07
CA HIS A 124 17.76 -7.03 1.59
C HIS A 124 18.75 -5.89 1.37
N ARG A 125 18.31 -4.81 0.71
CA ARG A 125 19.13 -3.61 0.48
C ARG A 125 19.55 -2.93 1.79
N TRP A 126 18.65 -2.85 2.77
CA TRP A 126 18.96 -2.25 4.08
C TRP A 126 19.97 -3.09 4.86
N VAL A 127 19.80 -4.42 4.88
CA VAL A 127 20.71 -5.37 5.53
C VAL A 127 22.12 -5.24 4.94
N GLN A 128 22.26 -5.23 3.61
CA GLN A 128 23.55 -5.08 2.94
C GLN A 128 24.26 -3.75 3.22
N LYS A 129 23.51 -2.67 3.49
CA LYS A 129 24.11 -1.37 3.85
C LYS A 129 24.51 -1.27 5.32
N LYS A 130 24.00 -2.14 6.19
CA LYS A 130 24.15 -2.04 7.65
C LYS A 130 24.98 -3.16 8.28
N LEU A 131 25.14 -4.30 7.61
CA LEU A 131 26.15 -5.28 7.98
C LEU A 131 27.45 -5.00 7.20
N PRO A 132 28.58 -4.73 7.88
CA PRO A 132 29.90 -4.83 7.26
C PRO A 132 30.08 -6.23 6.65
N ASN A 133 30.89 -6.35 5.59
CA ASN A 133 31.22 -7.58 4.87
C ASN A 133 31.96 -8.66 5.72
N GLU A 134 31.78 -8.72 7.04
CA GLU A 134 32.48 -9.63 7.95
C GLU A 134 31.55 -10.67 8.60
N ILE A 135 30.68 -11.29 7.80
CA ILE A 135 30.21 -12.65 8.12
C ILE A 135 30.28 -13.50 6.84
N LEU A 136 31.45 -13.46 6.19
CA LEU A 136 31.98 -14.68 5.58
C LEU A 136 32.87 -15.29 6.65
N LEU A 137 32.29 -16.17 7.48
CA LEU A 137 33.11 -17.12 8.21
C LEU A 137 33.96 -17.84 7.15
N PRO A 138 35.29 -17.83 7.24
CA PRO A 138 36.09 -18.63 6.34
C PRO A 138 35.74 -20.09 6.62
N GLU A 139 35.12 -20.76 5.64
CA GLU A 139 35.29 -22.21 5.52
C GLU A 139 36.75 -22.45 5.15
N SER A 140 37.62 -22.45 6.16
CA SER A 140 38.93 -23.04 6.02
C SER A 140 39.41 -23.66 7.33
N LEU A 141 39.17 -24.97 7.38
CA LEU A 141 40.14 -26.03 7.66
C LEU A 141 40.32 -26.52 9.12
N THR A 142 40.39 -27.85 9.18
CA THR A 142 40.86 -28.77 10.24
C THR A 142 39.79 -29.23 11.24
N SER A 143 39.50 -30.53 11.38
CA SER A 143 40.23 -31.78 11.04
C SER A 143 39.36 -32.82 10.34
#